data_AF-A0AAE4EX76-F1
#
_entry.id   AF-A0AAE4EX76-F1
#
_cell.length_a   1.000
_cell.length_b   1.000
_cell.length_c   1.000
_cell.angle_alpha   90.00
_cell.angle_beta   90.00
_cell.angle_gamma   90.00
#
_symmetry.space_group_name_H-M   'P 1'
#
loop_
_entity.id
_entity.type
_entity.pdbx_description
1 polymer ?
#
loop_
_entity_poly.entity_id
_entity_poly.type
_entity_poly.pdbx_seq_one_letter_code
_entity_poly.pdbx_strand_id
1 'polypeptide(L)'
;MRYKIAPPARSLAFLRTAREAIPLVPDSEADCCRAIQTATDVADRETAREYLVFLQALGLVAESERGYYRTRDDLDRATLAAAFEDSVFGADVLLDALDLEPVDTDIAFEAVRDEIPRWERERHADWEAVWRARVTNLLEWAAIFGLAERPASGYRQPTGDTENR
;
A
#
# COMPACT_ATOMS: atom_id res chain seq x y z
N MET A 1 10.44 -1.07 -10.69
CA MET A 1 10.01 0.33 -10.46
C MET A 1 9.17 0.33 -9.20
N ARG A 2 9.36 1.29 -8.28
CA ARG A 2 8.57 1.36 -7.05
C ARG A 2 7.61 2.53 -7.07
N TYR A 3 6.37 2.29 -6.65
CA TYR A 3 5.32 3.27 -6.51
C TYR A 3 5.42 3.91 -5.13
N LYS A 4 5.53 5.24 -5.11
CA LYS A 4 5.48 6.00 -3.87
C LYS A 4 4.02 6.30 -3.49
N ILE A 5 3.25 5.25 -3.23
CA ILE A 5 1.84 5.32 -2.84
C ILE A 5 1.58 4.47 -1.60
N ALA A 6 0.70 4.93 -0.72
CA ALA A 6 0.25 4.18 0.47
C ALA A 6 -1.06 4.82 0.93
N PRO A 7 -2.18 4.51 0.25
CA PRO A 7 -3.48 5.01 0.68
C PRO A 7 -3.81 4.46 2.07
N PRO A 8 -4.79 5.05 2.78
CA PRO A 8 -5.25 4.52 4.06
C PRO A 8 -5.52 3.02 3.98
N ALA A 9 -5.12 2.25 5.00
CA ALA A 9 -5.29 0.81 4.94
C ALA A 9 -6.76 0.40 5.05
N ARG A 10 -7.14 -0.57 4.22
CA ARG A 10 -8.50 -1.12 4.12
C ARG A 10 -8.46 -2.63 3.96
N SER A 11 -9.59 -3.30 4.21
CA SER A 11 -9.65 -4.76 4.15
C SER A 11 -9.36 -5.31 2.74
N LEU A 12 -8.96 -6.59 2.65
CA LEU A 12 -8.84 -7.28 1.36
C LEU A 12 -10.17 -7.28 0.58
N ALA A 13 -11.30 -7.31 1.29
CA ALA A 13 -12.62 -7.21 0.67
C ALA A 13 -12.81 -5.85 -0.03
N PHE A 14 -12.34 -4.76 0.58
CA PHE A 14 -12.32 -3.45 -0.07
C PHE A 14 -11.47 -3.46 -1.33
N LEU A 15 -10.25 -4.01 -1.30
CA LEU A 15 -9.38 -4.10 -2.48
C LEU A 15 -10.05 -4.89 -3.61
N ARG A 16 -10.73 -5.99 -3.28
CA ARG A 16 -11.50 -6.76 -4.26
C ARG A 16 -12.62 -5.93 -4.88
N THR A 17 -13.41 -5.21 -4.08
CA THR A 17 -14.46 -4.33 -4.59
C THR A 17 -13.91 -3.22 -5.49
N ALA A 18 -12.82 -2.56 -5.07
CA ALA A 18 -12.18 -1.50 -5.84
C ALA A 18 -11.63 -2.04 -7.17
N ARG A 19 -10.98 -3.21 -7.16
CA ARG A 19 -10.52 -3.91 -8.37
C ARG A 19 -11.70 -4.26 -9.27
N GLU A 20 -12.78 -4.80 -8.73
CA GLU A 20 -13.95 -5.23 -9.51
C GLU A 20 -14.63 -4.06 -10.24
N ALA A 21 -14.54 -2.85 -9.70
CA ALA A 21 -15.03 -1.64 -10.33
C ALA A 21 -14.22 -1.25 -11.59
N ILE A 22 -12.98 -1.70 -11.72
CA ILE A 22 -12.13 -1.39 -12.88
C ILE A 22 -12.55 -2.24 -14.09
N PRO A 23 -12.71 -1.63 -15.27
CA PRO A 23 -13.16 -2.35 -16.46
C PRO A 23 -12.08 -3.33 -16.98
N LEU A 24 -12.53 -4.37 -17.67
CA LEU A 24 -11.63 -5.30 -18.37
C LEU A 24 -11.03 -4.71 -19.66
N VAL A 25 -11.70 -3.70 -20.23
CA VAL A 25 -11.21 -2.93 -21.38
C VAL A 25 -10.65 -1.61 -20.84
N PRO A 26 -9.47 -1.15 -21.29
CA PRO A 26 -8.86 0.08 -20.80
C PRO A 26 -9.81 1.28 -20.85
N ASP A 27 -9.84 2.01 -19.74
CA ASP A 27 -10.58 3.26 -19.58
C ASP A 27 -9.73 4.33 -18.87
N SER A 28 -10.16 5.59 -18.94
CA SER A 28 -9.39 6.71 -18.41
C SER A 28 -9.20 6.62 -16.89
N GLU A 29 -8.12 7.24 -16.38
CA GLU A 29 -7.89 7.37 -14.94
C GLU A 29 -9.11 8.02 -14.24
N ALA A 30 -9.69 9.03 -14.86
CA ALA A 30 -10.82 9.77 -14.30
C ALA A 30 -12.08 8.89 -14.17
N ASP A 31 -12.34 8.05 -15.17
CA ASP A 31 -13.46 7.10 -15.17
C ASP A 31 -13.22 5.98 -14.16
N CYS A 32 -11.99 5.45 -14.08
CA CYS A 32 -11.60 4.44 -13.10
C CYS A 32 -11.70 4.96 -11.66
N CYS A 33 -11.25 6.18 -11.38
CA CYS A 33 -11.42 6.81 -10.06
C CYS A 33 -12.90 6.93 -9.70
N ARG A 34 -13.74 7.38 -10.64
CA ARG A 34 -15.20 7.49 -10.41
C ARG A 34 -15.83 6.12 -10.16
N ALA A 35 -15.38 5.08 -10.86
CA ALA A 35 -15.86 3.71 -10.64
C ALA A 35 -15.51 3.23 -9.23
N ILE A 36 -14.29 3.47 -8.76
CA ILE A 36 -13.89 3.16 -7.36
C ILE A 36 -14.78 3.92 -6.37
N GLN A 37 -14.96 5.23 -6.53
CA GLN A 37 -15.82 6.03 -5.65
C GLN A 37 -17.27 5.53 -5.64
N THR A 38 -17.77 5.05 -6.79
CA THR A 38 -19.15 4.54 -6.90
C THR A 38 -19.32 3.19 -6.22
N ALA A 39 -18.30 2.32 -6.29
CA ALA A 39 -18.36 0.97 -5.77
C ALA A 39 -17.96 0.86 -4.29
N THR A 40 -17.35 1.90 -3.73
CA THR A 40 -16.77 1.89 -2.38
C THR A 40 -17.25 3.09 -1.56
N ASP A 41 -16.73 3.24 -0.34
CA ASP A 41 -16.95 4.39 0.55
C ASP A 41 -15.94 5.53 0.34
N VAL A 42 -15.09 5.47 -0.69
CA VAL A 42 -14.10 6.52 -0.98
C VAL A 42 -14.80 7.77 -1.49
N ALA A 43 -14.74 8.84 -0.70
CA ALA A 43 -15.48 10.07 -0.98
C ALA A 43 -14.82 10.94 -2.06
N ASP A 44 -13.49 11.10 -2.02
CA ASP A 44 -12.77 12.04 -2.88
C ASP A 44 -11.96 11.35 -3.98
N ARG A 45 -11.74 12.10 -5.07
CA ARG A 45 -11.06 11.59 -6.26
C ARG A 45 -9.57 11.37 -6.03
N GLU A 46 -8.95 12.15 -5.15
CA GLU A 46 -7.50 12.03 -4.90
C GLU A 46 -7.20 10.70 -4.24
N THR A 47 -7.92 10.37 -3.16
CA THR A 47 -7.87 9.07 -2.48
C THR A 47 -8.21 7.93 -3.44
N ALA A 48 -9.21 8.09 -4.32
CA ALA A 48 -9.53 7.08 -5.32
C ALA A 48 -8.39 6.82 -6.32
N ARG A 49 -7.68 7.89 -6.73
CA ARG A 49 -6.47 7.79 -7.56
C ARG A 49 -5.34 7.08 -6.82
N GLU A 50 -5.17 7.34 -5.52
CA GLU A 50 -4.18 6.62 -4.71
C GLU A 50 -4.46 5.11 -4.68
N TYR A 51 -5.72 4.71 -4.48
CA TYR A 51 -6.11 3.31 -4.55
C TYR A 51 -5.91 2.72 -5.95
N LEU A 52 -6.22 3.46 -7.03
CA LEU A 52 -5.99 2.98 -8.40
C LEU A 52 -4.51 2.64 -8.65
N VAL A 53 -3.61 3.55 -8.26
CA VAL A 53 -2.16 3.33 -8.38
C VAL A 53 -1.69 2.22 -7.42
N PHE A 54 -2.27 2.11 -6.24
CA PHE A 54 -1.96 1.01 -5.32
C PHE A 54 -2.39 -0.35 -5.87
N LEU A 55 -3.58 -0.46 -6.49
CA LEU A 55 -4.01 -1.66 -7.20
C LEU A 55 -3.07 -2.02 -8.35
N GLN A 56 -2.52 -1.02 -9.04
CA GLN A 56 -1.50 -1.22 -10.07
C GLN A 56 -0.19 -1.74 -9.47
N ALA A 57 0.26 -1.17 -8.35
CA ALA A 57 1.43 -1.63 -7.62
C ALA A 57 1.30 -3.09 -7.16
N LEU A 58 0.09 -3.51 -6.78
CA LEU A 58 -0.22 -4.88 -6.38
C LEU A 58 -0.46 -5.83 -7.57
N GLY A 59 -0.40 -5.36 -8.81
CA GLY A 59 -0.66 -6.18 -10.01
C GLY A 59 -2.13 -6.55 -10.25
N LEU A 60 -3.06 -5.93 -9.52
CA LEU A 60 -4.52 -6.14 -9.67
C LEU A 60 -5.11 -5.32 -10.83
N VAL A 61 -4.40 -4.26 -11.21
CA VAL A 61 -4.72 -3.37 -12.32
C VAL A 61 -3.45 -3.18 -13.14
N ALA A 62 -3.61 -2.99 -14.44
CA ALA A 62 -2.53 -2.61 -15.33
C ALA A 62 -2.90 -1.35 -16.11
N GLU A 63 -1.89 -0.65 -16.60
CA GLU A 63 -2.02 0.57 -17.38
C GLU A 63 -1.45 0.34 -18.78
N SER A 64 -2.14 0.88 -19.78
CA SER A 64 -1.71 0.94 -21.16
C SER A 64 -1.82 2.37 -21.67
N GLU A 65 -1.40 2.63 -22.91
CA GLU A 65 -1.62 3.92 -23.58
C GLU A 65 -3.11 4.32 -23.66
N ARG A 66 -4.02 3.35 -23.55
CA ARG A 66 -5.47 3.55 -23.58
C ARG A 66 -6.10 3.73 -22.19
N GLY A 67 -5.29 3.71 -21.14
CA GLY A 67 -5.72 3.84 -19.74
C GLY A 67 -5.63 2.53 -18.95
N TYR A 68 -6.39 2.48 -17.85
CA TYR A 68 -6.32 1.45 -16.82
C TYR A 68 -7.32 0.32 -17.09
N TYR A 69 -6.91 -0.90 -16.78
CA TYR A 69 -7.75 -2.09 -16.90
C TYR A 69 -7.44 -3.11 -15.81
N ARG A 70 -8.46 -3.89 -15.45
CA ARG A 70 -8.35 -4.96 -14.45
C ARG A 70 -7.56 -6.14 -15.00
N THR A 71 -6.59 -6.65 -14.24
CA THR A 71 -5.90 -7.90 -14.58
C THR A 71 -6.83 -9.10 -14.37
N ARG A 72 -6.56 -10.23 -15.03
CA ARG A 72 -7.43 -11.41 -14.90
C ARG A 72 -7.15 -12.22 -13.65
N ASP A 73 -5.95 -12.07 -13.11
CA ASP A 73 -5.48 -12.88 -11.99
C ASP A 73 -6.15 -12.41 -10.70
N ASP A 74 -6.73 -13.37 -9.99
CA ASP A 74 -7.09 -13.17 -8.59
C ASP A 74 -5.86 -13.54 -7.78
N LEU A 75 -5.28 -12.56 -7.09
CA LEU A 75 -4.03 -12.73 -6.37
C LEU A 75 -4.35 -13.13 -4.93
N ASP A 76 -3.77 -14.25 -4.50
CA ASP A 76 -3.85 -14.64 -3.11
C ASP A 76 -3.08 -13.67 -2.21
N ARG A 77 -3.27 -13.81 -0.90
CA ARG A 77 -2.64 -12.91 0.09
C ARG A 77 -1.12 -12.93 0.01
N ALA A 78 -0.50 -14.08 -0.24
CA ALA A 78 0.95 -14.21 -0.32
C ALA A 78 1.52 -13.48 -1.54
N THR A 79 0.82 -13.56 -2.67
CA THR A 79 1.20 -12.84 -3.89
C THR A 79 1.02 -11.33 -3.73
N LEU A 80 -0.04 -10.88 -3.06
CA LEU A 80 -0.23 -9.47 -2.71
C LEU A 80 0.87 -8.97 -1.76
N ALA A 81 1.27 -9.78 -0.78
CA ALA A 81 2.35 -9.46 0.14
C ALA A 81 3.68 -9.23 -0.60
N ALA A 82 4.06 -10.17 -1.47
CA ALA A 82 5.27 -10.04 -2.29
C ALA A 82 5.21 -8.80 -3.20
N ALA A 83 4.08 -8.57 -3.88
CA ALA A 83 3.92 -7.40 -4.74
C ALA A 83 4.02 -6.08 -3.96
N PHE A 84 3.47 -6.03 -2.74
CA PHE A 84 3.56 -4.88 -1.85
C PHE A 84 5.02 -4.58 -1.48
N GLU A 85 5.76 -5.58 -1.00
CA GLU A 85 7.18 -5.44 -0.63
C GLU A 85 8.05 -4.99 -1.82
N ASP A 86 7.87 -5.61 -2.99
CA ASP A 86 8.69 -5.33 -4.17
C ASP A 86 8.37 -3.97 -4.81
N SER A 87 7.08 -3.62 -4.87
CA SER A 87 6.59 -2.53 -5.71
C SER A 87 6.23 -1.26 -4.95
N VAL A 88 6.12 -1.27 -3.62
CA VAL A 88 5.79 -0.08 -2.84
C VAL A 88 7.04 0.53 -2.20
N PHE A 89 7.28 1.81 -2.47
CA PHE A 89 8.44 2.51 -1.93
C PHE A 89 8.41 2.55 -0.40
N GLY A 90 9.48 2.02 0.20
CA GLY A 90 9.71 1.98 1.65
C GLY A 90 9.06 0.81 2.36
N ALA A 91 8.38 -0.10 1.65
CA ALA A 91 7.79 -1.29 2.27
C ALA A 91 8.88 -2.26 2.76
N ASP A 92 9.83 -2.62 1.90
CA ASP A 92 10.98 -3.48 2.22
C ASP A 92 11.80 -2.94 3.40
N VAL A 93 12.21 -1.68 3.34
CA VAL A 93 13.02 -1.03 4.39
C VAL A 93 12.30 -1.06 5.74
N LEU A 94 10.99 -0.85 5.72
CA LEU A 94 10.16 -0.84 6.92
C LEU A 94 10.00 -2.25 7.51
N LEU A 95 9.84 -3.26 6.66
CA LEU A 95 9.72 -4.67 7.08
C LEU A 95 11.05 -5.20 7.62
N ASP A 96 12.17 -4.83 7.00
CA ASP A 96 13.53 -5.16 7.46
C ASP A 96 13.86 -4.54 8.83
N ALA A 97 13.19 -3.44 9.19
CA ALA A 97 13.36 -2.77 10.47
C ALA A 97 12.49 -3.34 11.60
N LEU A 98 11.49 -4.16 11.30
CA LEU A 98 10.69 -4.85 12.32
C LEU A 98 11.47 -6.02 12.89
N ASP A 99 11.26 -6.30 14.18
CA ASP A 99 11.76 -7.49 14.89
C ASP A 99 10.58 -8.12 15.67
N LEU A 100 10.83 -9.15 16.47
CA LEU A 100 9.83 -9.79 17.35
C LEU A 100 9.32 -8.86 18.45
N GLU A 101 10.15 -7.88 18.87
CA GLU A 101 9.74 -6.85 19.81
C GLU A 101 8.93 -5.76 19.08
N PRO A 102 7.69 -5.46 19.52
CA PRO A 102 6.87 -4.44 18.88
C PRO A 102 7.49 -3.04 18.96
N VAL A 103 7.43 -2.33 17.84
CA VAL A 103 7.79 -0.91 17.73
C VAL A 103 6.58 -0.07 17.37
N ASP A 104 6.53 1.16 17.88
CA ASP A 104 5.52 2.12 17.44
C ASP A 104 5.87 2.73 16.08
N THR A 105 4.93 3.48 15.51
CA THR A 105 5.09 4.15 14.22
C THR A 105 6.26 5.14 14.22
N ASP A 106 6.55 5.83 15.33
CA ASP A 106 7.60 6.84 15.39
C ASP A 106 8.98 6.19 15.30
N ILE A 107 9.18 5.08 16.03
CA ILE A 107 10.40 4.27 15.93
C ILE A 107 10.55 3.70 14.51
N ALA A 108 9.47 3.16 13.94
CA ALA A 108 9.48 2.62 12.59
C ALA A 108 9.75 3.71 11.52
N PHE A 109 9.29 4.94 11.74
CA PHE A 109 9.57 6.06 10.86
C PHE A 109 11.05 6.42 10.82
N GLU A 110 11.76 6.35 11.95
CA GLU A 110 13.19 6.66 11.99
C GLU A 110 14.02 5.70 11.09
N ALA A 111 13.56 4.44 10.90
CA ALA A 111 14.22 3.49 10.00
C ALA A 111 14.14 3.89 8.52
N VAL A 112 13.03 4.49 8.08
CA VAL A 112 12.86 4.96 6.70
C VAL A 112 13.34 6.40 6.50
N ARG A 113 13.59 7.14 7.58
CA ARG A 113 13.88 8.57 7.57
C ARG A 113 15.06 8.92 6.66
N ASP A 114 16.13 8.13 6.74
CA ASP A 114 17.35 8.37 5.98
C ASP A 114 17.20 8.08 4.48
N GLU A 115 16.27 7.18 4.12
CA GLU A 115 15.93 6.86 2.73
C GLU A 115 15.09 7.94 2.04
N ILE A 116 14.50 8.87 2.81
CA ILE A 116 13.66 9.93 2.27
C ILE A 116 14.52 10.94 1.52
N PRO A 117 14.34 11.12 0.20
CA PRO A 117 15.15 12.04 -0.58
C PRO A 117 15.05 13.48 -0.08
N ARG A 118 16.16 14.22 -0.13
CA ARG A 118 16.23 15.62 0.33
C ARG A 118 15.13 16.51 -0.28
N TRP A 119 14.87 16.38 -1.58
CA TRP A 119 13.87 17.21 -2.27
C TRP A 119 12.45 17.01 -1.71
N GLU A 120 12.17 15.85 -1.11
CA GLU A 120 10.90 15.62 -0.44
C GLU A 120 10.79 16.34 0.89
N ARG A 121 11.89 16.34 1.64
CA ARG A 121 11.99 17.05 2.93
C ARG A 121 11.84 18.57 2.73
N GLU A 122 12.23 19.07 1.57
CA GLU A 122 12.10 20.48 1.19
C GLU A 122 10.72 20.82 0.59
N ARG A 123 9.92 19.82 0.19
CA ARG A 123 8.62 20.03 -0.47
C ARG A 123 7.53 20.55 0.48
N HIS A 124 7.59 20.15 1.75
CA HIS A 124 6.62 20.50 2.78
C HIS A 124 7.34 20.88 4.08
N ALA A 125 6.92 21.95 4.74
CA ALA A 125 7.51 22.36 6.03
C ALA A 125 7.32 21.29 7.11
N ASP A 126 6.25 20.51 7.01
CA ASP A 126 5.82 19.43 7.88
C ASP A 126 6.02 18.04 7.25
N TRP A 127 7.03 17.88 6.38
CA TRP A 127 7.29 16.63 5.65
C TRP A 127 7.34 15.39 6.55
N GLU A 128 7.84 15.51 7.78
CA GLU A 128 7.89 14.36 8.70
C GLU A 128 6.49 13.91 9.10
N ALA A 129 5.53 14.82 9.28
CA ALA A 129 4.15 14.46 9.60
C ALA A 129 3.50 13.71 8.43
N VAL A 130 3.74 14.19 7.20
CA VAL A 130 3.29 13.51 5.96
C VAL A 130 3.88 12.10 5.87
N TRP A 131 5.18 11.96 6.17
CA TRP A 131 5.85 10.67 6.11
C TRP A 131 5.47 9.72 7.26
N ARG A 132 5.21 10.21 8.48
CA ARG A 132 4.67 9.38 9.57
C ARG A 132 3.29 8.82 9.24
N ALA A 133 2.42 9.63 8.65
CA ALA A 133 1.12 9.17 8.16
C ALA A 133 1.28 8.07 7.09
N ARG A 134 2.21 8.27 6.17
CA ARG A 134 2.58 7.24 5.18
C ARG A 134 3.11 5.96 5.82
N VAL A 135 4.02 6.04 6.79
CA VAL A 135 4.57 4.87 7.51
C VAL A 135 3.46 4.12 8.24
N THR A 136 2.51 4.84 8.85
CA THR A 136 1.33 4.23 9.46
C THR A 136 0.56 3.40 8.44
N ASN A 137 0.24 3.97 7.27
CA ASN A 137 -0.48 3.25 6.22
C ASN A 137 0.30 2.02 5.74
N LEU A 138 1.63 2.12 5.59
CA LEU A 138 2.47 0.99 5.19
C LEU A 138 2.45 -0.14 6.22
N LEU A 139 2.59 0.17 7.51
CA LEU A 139 2.53 -0.82 8.60
C LEU A 139 1.15 -1.49 8.69
N GLU A 140 0.08 -0.71 8.48
CA GLU A 140 -1.27 -1.24 8.47
C GLU A 140 -1.51 -2.16 7.26
N TRP A 141 -1.02 -1.81 6.07
CA TRP A 141 -1.05 -2.69 4.90
C TRP A 141 -0.22 -3.95 5.11
N ALA A 142 0.98 -3.83 5.67
CA ALA A 142 1.83 -4.97 6.02
C ALA A 142 1.07 -5.95 6.94
N ALA A 143 0.37 -5.43 7.95
CA ALA A 143 -0.47 -6.26 8.81
C ALA A 143 -1.64 -6.93 8.07
N ILE A 144 -2.28 -6.23 7.14
CA ILE A 144 -3.36 -6.78 6.31
C ILE A 144 -2.86 -7.88 5.37
N PHE A 145 -1.64 -7.77 4.86
CA PHE A 145 -1.00 -8.79 4.03
C PHE A 145 -0.33 -9.91 4.84
N GLY A 146 -0.23 -9.76 6.17
CA GLY A 146 0.40 -10.74 7.05
C GLY A 146 1.93 -10.66 7.09
N LEU A 147 2.50 -9.55 6.62
CA LEU A 147 3.93 -9.24 6.68
C LEU A 147 4.34 -8.63 8.03
N ALA A 148 3.38 -8.21 8.83
CA ALA A 148 3.58 -7.72 10.20
C ALA A 148 2.42 -8.16 11.09
N GLU A 149 2.66 -8.24 12.39
CA GLU A 149 1.60 -8.30 13.39
C GLU A 149 1.41 -6.93 14.04
N ARG A 150 0.17 -6.62 14.43
CA ARG A 150 -0.17 -5.39 15.16
C ARG A 150 -0.76 -5.70 16.55
N PRO A 151 0.06 -6.08 17.54
CA PRO A 151 -0.38 -6.09 18.93
C PRO A 151 -0.75 -4.69 19.41
N ALA A 152 -1.34 -4.59 20.61
CA ALA A 152 -1.69 -3.30 21.21
C ALA A 152 -0.47 -2.38 21.42
N SER A 153 0.74 -2.94 21.52
CA SER A 153 1.99 -2.24 21.77
C SER A 153 2.70 -1.72 20.52
N GLY A 154 2.22 -2.02 19.30
CA GLY A 154 2.86 -1.53 18.07
C GLY A 154 2.83 -2.55 16.94
N TYR A 155 3.90 -2.59 16.16
CA TYR A 155 4.10 -3.47 15.02
C TYR A 155 5.36 -4.32 15.22
N ARG A 156 5.28 -5.60 14.86
CA ARG A 156 6.41 -6.52 14.93
C ARG A 156 6.42 -7.46 13.73
N GLN A 157 7.54 -8.14 13.53
CA GLN A 157 7.58 -9.26 12.59
C GLN A 157 6.56 -10.34 13.00
N PRO A 158 5.95 -11.02 12.02
CA PRO A 158 5.10 -12.15 12.30
C PRO A 158 5.89 -13.20 13.09
N THR A 159 5.32 -13.64 14.20
CA THR A 159 5.79 -14.81 14.94
C THR A 159 5.41 -16.03 14.12
N GLY A 160 6.09 -16.28 13.01
CA GLY A 160 5.78 -17.43 12.17
C GLY A 160 5.93 -18.71 12.98
N ASP A 161 4.91 -19.58 12.97
CA ASP A 161 5.20 -21.00 13.00
C ASP A 161 6.06 -21.27 11.78
N THR A 162 7.34 -21.56 12.02
CA THR A 162 8.32 -21.87 11.00
C THR A 162 8.02 -23.28 10.45
N GLU A 163 6.93 -23.42 9.71
CA GLU A 163 6.63 -24.62 8.92
C GLU A 163 6.10 -24.19 7.55
N ASN A 164 7.00 -23.86 6.63
CA ASN A 164 7.32 -24.71 5.48
C ASN A 164 8.24 -23.91 4.52
N ARG A 165 9.50 -24.33 4.43
CA ARG A 165 10.44 -23.93 3.39
C ARG A 165 10.53 -25.05 2.35
#